data_AF-A0A929HVQ8-F1
#
_entry.id   AF-A0A929HVQ8-F1
#
_cell.length_a   1.000
_cell.length_b   1.000
_cell.length_c   1.000
_cell.angle_alpha   90.00
_cell.angle_beta   90.00
_cell.angle_gamma   90.00
#
_symmetry.space_group_name_H-M   'P 1'
#
loop_
_entity.id
_entity.type
_entity.pdbx_description
1 polymer ?
#
loop_
_entity_poly.entity_id
_entity_poly.type
_entity_poly.pdbx_seq_one_letter_code
_entity_poly.pdbx_strand_id
1 'polypeptide(L)'
;MKVCIIGCGAIGSLFAAHLGRLDDVEVWAYDPYEAHVDAINKNGLRLTGESDFTVQINARSNAADIPPCELGIIASKTLHTRAAMESVAHI
;
A
#
# COMPACT_ATOMS: atom_id res chain seq x y z
N MET A 1 2.89 9.79 11.02
CA MET A 1 4.01 9.31 10.18
C MET A 1 3.45 8.78 8.87
N LYS A 2 4.01 9.19 7.73
CA LYS A 2 3.58 8.68 6.40
C LYS A 2 4.39 7.45 6.00
N VAL A 3 3.69 6.36 5.68
CA VAL A 3 4.31 5.09 5.27
C VAL A 3 3.84 4.73 3.87
N CYS A 4 4.79 4.50 2.96
CA CYS A 4 4.53 4.00 1.62
C CYS A 4 4.69 2.47 1.56
N ILE A 5 3.64 1.76 1.19
CA ILE A 5 3.65 0.32 0.90
C ILE A 5 3.80 0.15 -0.62
N ILE A 6 4.90 -0.46 -1.06
CA ILE A 6 5.23 -0.61 -2.49
C ILE A 6 4.91 -2.06 -2.89
N GLY A 7 3.79 -2.22 -3.60
CA GLY A 7 3.14 -3.50 -3.88
C GLY A 7 2.09 -3.84 -2.83
N CYS A 8 0.82 -3.83 -3.22
CA CYS A 8 -0.33 -4.09 -2.35
C CYS A 8 -0.93 -5.49 -2.58
N GLY A 9 -0.09 -6.48 -2.94
CA GLY A 9 -0.48 -7.90 -2.92
C GLY A 9 -0.68 -8.44 -1.50
N ALA A 10 -0.65 -9.76 -1.32
CA ALA A 10 -0.93 -10.38 -0.02
C ALA A 10 -0.11 -9.82 1.17
N ILE A 11 1.24 -9.78 1.06
CA ILE A 11 2.12 -9.31 2.14
C ILE A 11 2.01 -7.79 2.33
N GLY A 12 2.00 -7.01 1.24
CA GLY A 12 1.86 -5.56 1.33
C GLY A 12 0.52 -5.16 1.95
N SER A 13 -0.56 -5.81 1.54
CA SER A 13 -1.89 -5.63 2.14
C SER A 13 -1.92 -5.96 3.63
N LEU A 14 -1.20 -7.00 4.08
CA LEU A 14 -1.12 -7.32 5.51
C LEU A 14 -0.50 -6.16 6.31
N PHE A 15 0.65 -5.63 5.88
CA PHE A 15 1.27 -4.48 6.54
C PHE A 15 0.39 -3.23 6.44
N ALA A 16 -0.13 -2.93 5.25
CA ALA A 16 -0.99 -1.78 5.02
C ALA A 16 -2.23 -1.81 5.92
N ALA A 17 -2.87 -2.98 6.06
CA ALA A 17 -4.08 -3.14 6.86
C ALA A 17 -3.81 -2.94 8.36
N HIS A 18 -2.72 -3.51 8.89
CA HIS A 18 -2.39 -3.33 10.32
C HIS A 18 -1.89 -1.92 10.64
N LEU A 19 -1.04 -1.34 9.79
CA LEU A 19 -0.54 0.02 9.96
C LEU A 19 -1.67 1.06 9.83
N GLY A 20 -2.61 0.85 8.91
CA GLY A 20 -3.74 1.75 8.72
C GLY A 20 -4.71 1.85 9.90
N ARG A 21 -4.57 0.99 10.91
CA ARG A 21 -5.34 1.03 12.16
C ARG A 21 -4.70 1.88 13.25
N LEU A 22 -3.48 2.36 13.05
CA LEU A 22 -2.78 3.18 14.02
C LEU A 22 -3.15 4.66 13.81
N ASP A 23 -3.51 5.34 14.88
CA ASP A 23 -3.99 6.73 14.82
C ASP A 23 -2.90 7.73 14.38
N ASP A 24 -1.63 7.36 14.53
CA ASP A 24 -0.46 8.17 14.21
C ASP A 24 0.24 7.76 12.90
N VAL A 25 -0.35 6.85 12.11
CA VAL A 25 0.20 6.39 10.82
C VAL A 25 -0.77 6.65 9.67
N GLU A 26 -0.26 7.33 8.63
CA GLU A 26 -0.97 7.56 7.38
C GLU A 26 -0.39 6.63 6.31
N VAL A 27 -1.17 5.62 5.90
CA VAL A 27 -0.74 4.62 4.91
C VAL A 27 -1.06 5.08 3.50
N TRP A 28 -0.03 5.08 2.66
CA TRP A 28 -0.12 5.20 1.21
C TRP A 28 0.35 3.89 0.56
N ALA A 29 -0.46 3.31 -0.32
CA ALA A 29 -0.12 2.06 -0.99
C ALA A 29 -0.01 2.27 -2.50
N TYR A 30 1.11 1.87 -3.08
CA TYR A 30 1.33 1.81 -4.52
C TYR A 30 1.12 0.39 -5.04
N ASP A 31 0.25 0.21 -6.02
CA ASP A 31 0.17 -1.03 -6.80
C ASP A 31 -0.29 -0.73 -8.24
N PRO A 32 0.43 -1.18 -9.28
CA PRO A 32 0.06 -0.89 -10.67
C PRO A 32 -1.25 -1.58 -11.11
N TYR A 33 -1.78 -2.52 -10.32
CA TYR A 33 -3.04 -3.18 -10.63
C TYR A 33 -4.25 -2.30 -10.27
N GLU A 34 -4.65 -1.44 -11.21
CA GLU A 34 -5.70 -0.44 -11.05
C GLU A 34 -7.02 -0.98 -10.50
N ALA A 35 -7.53 -2.10 -11.03
CA ALA A 35 -8.78 -2.69 -10.53
C ALA A 35 -8.71 -3.10 -9.04
N HIS A 36 -7.52 -3.49 -8.55
CA HIS A 36 -7.33 -3.79 -7.14
C HIS A 36 -7.27 -2.52 -6.29
N VAL A 37 -6.55 -1.49 -6.77
CA VAL A 37 -6.49 -0.17 -6.13
C VAL A 37 -7.88 0.45 -6.02
N ASP A 38 -8.68 0.40 -7.09
CA ASP A 38 -10.05 0.91 -7.09
C ASP A 38 -10.94 0.15 -6.12
N ALA A 39 -10.79 -1.18 -6.04
CA ALA A 39 -11.52 -1.99 -5.08
C ALA A 39 -11.18 -1.62 -3.63
N ILE A 40 -9.90 -1.35 -3.33
CA ILE A 40 -9.46 -0.86 -2.02
C ILE A 40 -10.05 0.53 -1.74
N ASN A 41 -9.92 1.48 -2.66
CA ASN A 41 -10.41 2.85 -2.46
C ASN A 41 -11.94 2.88 -2.28
N LYS A 42 -12.68 2.00 -2.96
CA LYS A 42 -14.14 1.93 -2.87
C LYS A 42 -14.63 1.25 -1.58
N ASN A 43 -14.00 0.14 -1.20
CA ASN A 43 -14.54 -0.75 -0.16
C ASN A 43 -13.69 -0.76 1.13
N GLY A 44 -12.53 -0.10 1.13
CA GLY A 44 -11.47 -0.31 2.10
C GLY A 44 -10.65 -1.57 1.81
N LEU A 45 -9.48 -1.65 2.44
CA LEU A 45 -8.65 -2.83 2.44
C LEU A 45 -9.17 -3.80 3.51
N ARG A 46 -9.74 -4.92 3.07
CA ARG A 46 -10.24 -5.98 3.95
C ARG A 46 -9.17 -7.03 4.21
N LEU A 47 -8.84 -7.23 5.47
CA LEU A 47 -7.98 -8.33 5.94
C LEU A 47 -8.87 -9.42 6.55
N THR A 48 -8.59 -10.68 6.22
CA THR A 48 -9.28 -11.85 6.78
C THR A 48 -8.25 -12.91 7.20
N GLY A 49 -8.63 -13.81 8.11
CA GLY A 49 -7.75 -14.85 8.66
C GLY A 49 -7.80 -14.85 10.19
N GLU A 50 -6.63 -14.78 10.84
CA GLU A 50 -6.54 -14.62 12.30
C GLU A 50 -7.20 -13.33 12.80
N SER A 51 -7.13 -12.28 11.98
CA SER A 51 -7.90 -11.04 12.16
C SER A 51 -8.89 -10.88 10.99
N ASP A 52 -10.09 -10.37 11.26
CA ASP A 52 -11.08 -10.00 10.23
C ASP A 52 -11.54 -8.56 10.46
N PHE A 53 -11.07 -7.65 9.60
CA PHE A 53 -11.43 -6.24 9.64
C PHE A 53 -11.23 -5.56 8.29
N THR A 54 -11.85 -4.40 8.12
CA THR A 54 -11.64 -3.52 6.98
C THR A 54 -11.11 -2.18 7.47
N VAL A 55 -10.12 -1.65 6.77
CA VAL A 55 -9.54 -0.33 7.06
C VAL A 55 -9.45 0.52 5.80
N GLN A 56 -9.61 1.82 5.94
CA GLN A 56 -9.42 2.77 4.85
C GLN A 56 -7.94 3.16 4.77
N ILE A 57 -7.37 3.10 3.57
CA ILE A 57 -6.00 3.52 3.28
C ILE A 57 -5.97 4.30 1.97
N ASN A 58 -4.89 5.04 1.71
CA ASN A 58 -4.73 5.76 0.45
C ASN A 58 -4.04 4.87 -0.60
N ALA A 59 -4.79 4.18 -1.46
CA ALA A 59 -4.22 3.35 -2.53
C ALA A 59 -4.13 4.11 -3.87
N ARG A 60 -3.00 4.01 -4.58
CA ARG A 60 -2.78 4.65 -5.89
C ARG A 60 -2.11 3.67 -6.87
N SER A 61 -2.58 3.68 -8.11
CA SER A 61 -1.94 2.98 -9.23
C SER A 61 -0.92 3.85 -9.96
N ASN A 62 -0.96 5.15 -9.72
CA ASN A 62 0.02 6.13 -10.19
C ASN A 62 0.86 6.64 -9.01
N ALA A 63 2.17 6.39 -9.05
CA ALA A 63 3.07 6.76 -7.97
C ALA A 63 3.25 8.28 -7.81
N ALA A 64 2.95 9.08 -8.84
CA ALA A 64 3.02 10.54 -8.76
C ALA A 64 1.94 11.14 -7.83
N ASP A 65 0.88 10.37 -7.54
CA ASP A 65 -0.21 10.81 -6.65
C ASP A 65 0.07 10.50 -5.18
N ILE A 66 1.26 9.98 -4.87
CA ILE A 66 1.69 9.63 -3.51
C ILE A 66 2.60 10.74 -2.98
N PRO A 67 2.32 11.33 -1.80
CA PRO A 67 3.17 12.35 -1.21
C PRO A 67 4.47 11.76 -0.67
N PRO A 68 5.50 12.60 -0.39
CA PRO A 68 6.70 12.16 0.30
C PRO A 68 6.38 11.40 1.60
N CYS A 69 7.08 10.29 1.81
CA CYS A 69 6.88 9.40 2.95
C CYS A 69 8.14 9.28 3.80
N GLU A 70 7.97 8.98 5.08
CA GLU A 70 9.08 8.83 6.04
C GLU A 70 9.64 7.40 6.08
N LEU A 71 8.81 6.43 5.67
CA LEU A 71 9.17 5.01 5.61
C LEU A 71 8.57 4.38 4.35
N GLY A 72 9.38 3.57 3.65
CA GLY A 72 8.94 2.72 2.55
C GLY A 72 9.06 1.23 2.90
N ILE A 73 8.02 0.45 2.63
CA ILE A 73 8.02 -1.01 2.75
C ILE A 73 7.82 -1.62 1.36
N ILE A 74 8.87 -2.26 0.83
CA ILE A 74 8.81 -2.97 -0.45
C ILE A 74 8.29 -4.39 -0.26
N ALA A 75 7.09 -4.66 -0.78
CA ALA A 75 6.40 -5.94 -0.69
C ALA A 75 6.07 -6.49 -2.09
N SER A 76 7.02 -6.40 -3.01
CA SER A 76 6.95 -6.98 -4.35
C SER A 76 7.65 -8.35 -4.41
N LYS A 77 7.34 -9.13 -5.44
CA LYS A 77 8.15 -10.32 -5.78
C LYS A 77 9.56 -9.86 -6.18
N THR A 78 10.59 -10.62 -5.84
CA THR A 78 11.99 -10.29 -6.10
C THR A 78 12.26 -9.89 -7.56
N LEU A 79 11.58 -10.53 -8.51
CA LEU A 79 11.69 -10.25 -9.94
C LEU A 79 11.18 -8.85 -10.34
N HIS A 80 10.30 -8.24 -9.54
CA HIS A 80 9.69 -6.94 -9.82
C HIS A 80 10.24 -5.82 -8.93
N THR A 81 11.12 -6.13 -7.97
CA THR A 81 11.61 -5.17 -7.00
C THR A 81 12.27 -3.96 -7.64
N ARG A 82 13.12 -4.14 -8.67
CA ARG A 82 13.75 -3.03 -9.38
C ARG A 82 12.73 -2.09 -10.01
N ALA A 83 11.84 -2.62 -10.84
CA ALA A 83 10.83 -1.83 -11.54
C ALA A 83 9.91 -1.10 -10.56
N ALA A 84 9.50 -1.78 -9.48
CA ALA A 84 8.67 -1.17 -8.43
C ALA A 84 9.39 0.01 -7.75
N MET A 85 10.67 -0.12 -7.42
CA MET A 85 11.47 0.97 -6.84
C MET A 85 11.70 2.12 -7.82
N GLU A 86 11.89 1.84 -9.10
CA GLU A 86 12.02 2.88 -10.14
C GLU A 86 10.73 3.70 -10.28
N SER A 87 9.55 3.07 -10.17
CA SER A 87 8.26 3.77 -10.22
C SER A 87 8.03 4.75 -9.08
N VAL A 88 8.65 4.52 -7.93
CA VAL A 88 8.46 5.32 -6.70
C VAL A 88 9.70 6.12 -6.31
N ALA A 89 10.70 6.22 -7.18
CA ALA A 89 12.00 6.81 -6.87
C ALA A 89 11.94 8.30 -6.46
N HIS A 90 10.83 8.99 -6.74
CA HIS A 90 10.59 10.39 -6.37
C HIS A 90 9.88 10.58 -5.01
N ILE A 91 9.41 9.50 -4.39
CA ILE A 91 8.74 9.50 -3.08
C ILE A 91 9.78 9.57 -1.96
#